data_AF-A0AAV6UVN1-F1
#
_entry.id   AF-A0AAV6UVN1-F1
#
_cell.length_a   1.000
_cell.length_b   1.000
_cell.length_c   1.000
_cell.angle_alpha   90.00
_cell.angle_beta   90.00
_cell.angle_gamma   90.00
#
_symmetry.space_group_name_H-M   'P 1'
#
loop_
_entity.id
_entity.type
_entity.pdbx_description
1 polymer ?
#
loop_
_entity_poly.entity_id
_entity_poly.type
_entity_poly.pdbx_seq_one_letter_code
_entity_poly.pdbx_strand_id
1 'polypeptide(L)'
;MQVYFILFVVALFGAGNCGNNDAKKIACIHGKFNNDIGSAGYTNCHQRSGALPIPRIKQCYQEVMKTAQVVVTVGGKQKVDGTKFAEYAAAHSTSDVGKAMGACSRKTDAQEIYKKASSTTQCVFSEVKRTCK
;
A
#
# COMPACT_ATOMS: atom_id res chain seq x y z
N MET A 1 34.06 5.47 -29.16
CA MET A 1 32.73 4.89 -29.42
C MET A 1 32.85 3.38 -29.49
N GLN A 2 32.28 2.67 -28.54
CA GLN A 2 31.62 1.38 -28.77
C GLN A 2 30.71 1.11 -27.57
N VAL A 3 29.48 0.72 -27.89
CA VAL A 3 28.31 0.63 -27.03
C VAL A 3 27.99 -0.86 -26.82
N TYR A 4 27.16 -1.14 -25.81
CA TYR A 4 26.34 -2.35 -25.57
C TYR A 4 27.03 -3.43 -24.70
N PHE A 5 26.39 -4.12 -23.75
CA PHE A 5 24.97 -4.34 -23.50
C PHE A 5 24.77 -4.82 -22.05
N ILE A 6 23.65 -4.46 -21.44
CA ILE A 6 23.20 -4.83 -20.09
C ILE A 6 22.90 -6.35 -20.03
N LEU A 7 23.34 -7.02 -18.97
CA LEU A 7 22.79 -8.32 -18.54
C LEU A 7 22.52 -8.29 -17.03
N PHE A 8 21.39 -7.68 -16.68
CA PHE A 8 20.69 -7.91 -15.42
C PHE A 8 20.13 -9.33 -15.45
N VAL A 9 20.78 -10.26 -14.76
CA VAL A 9 20.24 -11.62 -14.58
C VAL A 9 19.19 -11.57 -13.48
N VAL A 10 17.94 -11.42 -13.92
CA VAL A 10 16.74 -11.69 -13.13
C VAL A 10 16.58 -13.21 -13.04
N ALA A 11 16.83 -13.78 -11.87
CA ALA A 11 16.63 -15.19 -11.52
C ALA A 11 16.34 -15.22 -10.01
N LEU A 12 15.28 -15.80 -9.44
CA LEU A 12 14.35 -16.83 -9.90
C LEU A 12 12.96 -16.57 -9.31
N PHE A 13 11.95 -16.42 -10.17
CA PHE A 13 10.58 -16.78 -9.81
C PHE A 13 10.47 -18.30 -9.95
N GLY A 14 10.92 -19.01 -8.92
CA GLY A 14 10.80 -20.46 -8.82
C GLY A 14 9.34 -20.87 -8.73
N ALA A 15 8.91 -21.65 -9.71
CA ALA A 15 7.56 -22.14 -9.90
C ALA A 15 7.08 -23.04 -8.74
N GLY A 16 5.85 -22.77 -8.28
CA GLY A 16 5.01 -23.70 -7.56
C GLY A 16 3.58 -23.48 -8.04
N ASN A 17 3.01 -24.48 -8.71
CA ASN A 17 1.81 -24.42 -9.55
C ASN A 17 0.48 -24.21 -8.79
N CYS A 18 0.51 -23.56 -7.61
CA CYS A 18 -0.62 -23.01 -6.88
C CYS A 18 -0.58 -21.46 -6.82
N GLY A 19 0.40 -20.82 -7.45
CA GLY A 19 0.77 -19.41 -7.21
C GLY A 19 0.34 -18.36 -8.25
N ASN A 20 -0.34 -18.72 -9.35
CA ASN A 20 -0.57 -17.75 -10.44
C ASN A 20 -1.64 -16.69 -10.14
N ASN A 21 -2.74 -17.04 -9.47
CA ASN A 21 -3.78 -16.07 -9.12
C ASN A 21 -3.36 -15.18 -7.94
N ASP A 22 -2.67 -15.75 -6.95
CA ASP A 22 -2.18 -14.98 -5.82
C ASP A 22 -1.03 -14.05 -6.22
N ALA A 23 -0.11 -14.48 -7.09
CA ALA A 23 0.92 -13.60 -7.66
C ALA A 23 0.30 -12.47 -8.49
N LYS A 24 -0.72 -12.76 -9.32
CA LYS A 24 -1.45 -11.72 -10.07
C LYS A 24 -2.18 -10.73 -9.15
N LYS A 25 -2.81 -11.21 -8.07
CA LYS A 25 -3.45 -10.34 -7.08
C LYS A 25 -2.43 -9.47 -6.36
N ILE A 26 -1.31 -10.04 -5.93
CA ILE A 26 -0.22 -9.30 -5.30
C ILE A 26 0.32 -8.24 -6.27
N ALA A 27 0.58 -8.60 -7.53
CA ALA A 27 1.03 -7.66 -8.56
C ALA A 27 0.01 -6.53 -8.84
N CYS A 28 -1.29 -6.85 -8.90
CA CYS A 28 -2.36 -5.86 -9.04
C CYS A 28 -2.37 -4.88 -7.86
N ILE A 29 -2.27 -5.39 -6.63
CA ILE A 29 -2.21 -4.57 -5.42
C ILE A 29 -0.98 -3.66 -5.49
N HIS A 30 0.19 -4.19 -5.82
CA HIS A 30 1.40 -3.40 -6.01
C HIS A 30 1.23 -2.29 -7.04
N GLY A 31 0.68 -2.60 -8.21
CA GLY A 31 0.43 -1.62 -9.27
C GLY A 31 -0.43 -0.46 -8.79
N LYS A 32 -1.52 -0.75 -8.07
CA LYS A 32 -2.42 0.28 -7.53
C LYS A 32 -1.72 1.15 -6.48
N PHE A 33 -1.04 0.54 -5.50
CA PHE A 33 -0.31 1.31 -4.48
C PHE A 33 0.85 2.13 -5.07
N ASN A 34 1.56 1.60 -6.07
CA ASN A 34 2.66 2.31 -6.73
C ASN A 34 2.18 3.47 -7.60
N ASN A 35 1.09 3.28 -8.35
CA ASN A 35 0.52 4.32 -9.22
C ASN A 35 -0.09 5.47 -8.40
N ASP A 36 -0.70 5.17 -7.25
CA ASP A 36 -1.53 6.13 -6.53
C ASP A 36 -0.75 6.93 -5.47
N ILE A 37 0.24 6.31 -4.83
CA ILE A 37 0.97 6.90 -3.69
C ILE A 37 2.28 7.57 -4.14
N GLY A 38 2.65 7.38 -5.40
CA GLY A 38 3.89 7.92 -5.93
C GLY A 38 5.06 7.01 -5.61
N SER A 39 5.78 6.68 -6.67
CA SER A 39 6.92 5.78 -6.70
C SER A 39 7.98 6.13 -5.66
N ALA A 40 8.25 7.40 -5.30
CA ALA A 40 9.33 7.69 -4.35
C ALA A 40 9.12 7.03 -2.96
N GLY A 41 7.96 7.18 -2.32
CA GLY A 41 7.74 6.62 -0.97
C GLY A 41 7.56 5.10 -0.99
N TYR A 42 6.72 4.63 -1.91
CA TYR A 42 6.38 3.22 -2.03
C TYR A 42 7.49 2.40 -2.69
N THR A 43 8.05 2.87 -3.81
CA THR A 43 9.18 2.21 -4.50
C THR A 43 10.43 2.20 -3.64
N ASN A 44 10.76 3.26 -2.87
CA ASN A 44 11.91 3.21 -1.96
C ASN A 44 11.72 2.17 -0.83
N CYS A 45 10.50 2.08 -0.27
CA CYS A 45 10.20 1.03 0.71
C CYS A 45 10.24 -0.37 0.08
N HIS A 46 9.80 -0.49 -1.18
CA HIS A 46 9.78 -1.73 -1.94
C HIS A 46 11.18 -2.23 -2.33
N GLN A 47 12.00 -1.36 -2.94
CA GLN A 47 13.35 -1.69 -3.41
C GLN A 47 14.24 -2.16 -2.25
N ARG A 48 14.02 -1.67 -1.03
CA ARG A 48 14.74 -2.11 0.17
C ARG A 48 14.46 -3.56 0.58
N SER A 49 13.41 -4.23 0.09
CA SER A 49 13.04 -5.57 0.59
C SER A 49 13.00 -6.71 -0.44
N GLY A 50 13.12 -6.44 -1.74
CA GLY A 50 13.30 -7.45 -2.81
C GLY A 50 12.11 -8.38 -3.10
N ALA A 51 11.34 -8.78 -2.10
CA ALA A 51 10.10 -9.55 -2.20
C ALA A 51 9.06 -8.94 -1.24
N LEU A 52 7.81 -8.84 -1.67
CA LEU A 52 6.75 -8.25 -0.84
C LEU A 52 5.56 -9.17 -0.67
N PRO A 53 5.61 -10.08 0.31
CA PRO A 53 4.40 -10.64 0.86
C PRO A 53 3.49 -9.51 1.39
N ILE A 54 2.18 -9.72 1.35
CA ILE A 54 1.12 -8.79 1.77
C ILE A 54 1.44 -7.98 3.06
N PRO A 55 2.01 -8.55 4.13
CA PRO A 55 2.34 -7.81 5.35
C PRO A 55 3.28 -6.62 5.13
N ARG A 56 4.19 -6.73 4.15
CA ARG A 56 5.17 -5.68 3.88
C ARG A 56 4.61 -4.56 3.01
N ILE A 57 3.63 -4.85 2.14
CA ILE A 57 2.83 -3.82 1.45
C ILE A 57 2.12 -2.93 2.48
N LYS A 58 1.52 -3.55 3.50
CA LYS A 58 0.86 -2.84 4.60
C LYS A 58 1.85 -1.93 5.33
N GLN A 59 3.05 -2.43 5.65
CA GLN A 59 4.10 -1.61 6.28
C GLN A 59 4.51 -0.41 5.41
N CYS A 60 4.78 -0.63 4.12
CA CYS A 60 5.16 0.45 3.20
C CYS A 60 4.07 1.51 3.07
N TYR A 61 2.80 1.09 2.98
CA TYR A 61 1.67 2.02 3.01
C TYR A 61 1.66 2.84 4.31
N GLN A 62 1.83 2.19 5.46
CA GLN A 62 1.80 2.84 6.76
C GLN A 62 2.94 3.87 6.92
N GLU A 63 4.13 3.61 6.37
CA GLU A 63 5.24 4.58 6.32
C GLU A 63 4.92 5.81 5.44
N VAL A 64 4.28 5.61 4.29
CA VAL A 64 3.86 6.76 3.47
C VAL A 64 2.77 7.56 4.18
N MET A 65 1.82 6.91 4.84
CA MET A 65 0.79 7.61 5.62
C MET A 65 1.37 8.38 6.81
N LYS A 66 2.48 7.92 7.42
CA LYS A 66 3.22 8.71 8.42
C LYS A 66 3.84 9.96 7.81
N THR A 67 4.45 9.81 6.63
CA THR A 67 5.08 10.93 5.90
C THR A 67 4.03 11.98 5.52
N ALA A 68 2.84 11.55 5.13
CA ALA A 68 1.69 12.40 4.85
C ALA A 68 0.97 12.93 6.09
N GLN A 69 1.50 12.68 7.31
CA GLN A 69 0.92 13.06 8.61
C GLN A 69 -0.48 12.47 8.89
N VAL A 70 -0.90 11.47 8.12
CA VAL A 70 -2.15 10.73 8.32
C VAL A 70 -2.02 9.75 9.48
N VAL A 71 -0.87 9.09 9.61
CA VAL A 71 -0.54 8.26 10.78
C VAL A 71 0.31 9.07 11.74
N VAL A 72 -0.17 9.25 12.97
CA VAL A 72 0.47 10.00 14.04
C VAL A 72 0.88 9.07 15.18
N THR A 73 1.99 9.37 15.85
CA THR A 73 2.43 8.62 17.05
C THR A 73 2.05 9.41 18.29
N VAL A 74 1.19 8.85 19.14
CA VAL A 74 0.73 9.47 20.40
C VAL A 74 1.00 8.49 21.54
N GLY A 75 1.85 8.87 22.49
CA GLY A 75 2.21 8.02 23.63
C GLY A 75 2.84 6.68 23.22
N GLY A 76 3.69 6.68 22.19
CA GLY A 76 4.32 5.48 21.64
C GLY A 76 3.40 4.58 20.80
N LYS A 77 2.12 4.94 20.64
CA LYS A 77 1.14 4.19 19.83
C LYS A 77 0.82 4.92 18.54
N GLN A 78 0.80 4.19 17.43
CA GLN A 78 0.42 4.74 16.13
C GLN A 78 -1.09 4.74 15.95
N LYS A 79 -1.65 5.92 15.68
CA LYS A 79 -3.06 6.17 15.42
C LYS A 79 -3.20 6.88 14.08
N VAL A 80 -4.43 6.95 13.56
CA VAL A 80 -4.76 7.72 12.37
C VAL A 80 -5.46 9.00 12.77
N ASP A 81 -5.00 10.11 12.22
CA ASP A 81 -5.76 11.37 12.23
C ASP A 81 -6.87 11.25 11.18
N GLY A 82 -8.12 11.15 11.65
CA GLY A 82 -9.28 10.95 10.78
C GLY A 82 -9.53 12.10 9.81
N THR A 83 -9.18 13.33 10.19
CA THR A 83 -9.31 14.52 9.34
C THR A 83 -8.29 14.46 8.22
N LYS A 84 -7.01 14.22 8.55
CA LYS A 84 -5.96 14.04 7.55
C LYS A 84 -6.19 12.85 6.65
N PHE A 85 -6.75 11.77 7.19
CA PHE A 85 -7.14 10.60 6.40
C PHE A 85 -8.23 10.94 5.38
N ALA A 86 -9.26 11.70 5.79
CA ALA A 86 -10.32 12.14 4.88
C ALA A 86 -9.83 13.15 3.84
N GLU A 87 -9.00 14.11 4.23
CA GLU A 87 -8.34 15.07 3.31
C GLU A 87 -7.51 14.33 2.26
N TYR A 88 -6.67 13.38 2.69
CA TYR A 88 -5.88 12.55 1.78
C TYR A 88 -6.78 11.71 0.86
N ALA A 89 -7.84 11.09 1.40
CA ALA A 89 -8.78 10.31 0.60
C ALA A 89 -9.49 11.16 -0.46
N ALA A 90 -9.85 12.41 -0.14
CA ALA A 90 -10.48 13.35 -1.06
C ALA A 90 -9.50 13.81 -2.15
N ALA A 91 -8.28 14.20 -1.76
CA ALA A 91 -7.22 14.60 -2.68
C ALA A 91 -6.84 13.50 -3.68
N HIS A 92 -6.95 12.24 -3.26
CA HIS A 92 -6.66 11.06 -4.08
C HIS A 92 -7.93 10.30 -4.52
N SER A 93 -9.10 10.95 -4.54
CA SER A 93 -10.40 10.30 -4.75
C SER A 93 -10.59 9.60 -6.11
N THR A 94 -9.79 9.95 -7.13
CA THR A 94 -9.81 9.29 -8.44
C THR A 94 -9.01 7.99 -8.46
N SER A 95 -8.07 7.84 -7.52
CA SER A 95 -7.15 6.71 -7.37
C SER A 95 -7.82 5.51 -6.68
N ASP A 96 -7.34 4.30 -6.92
CA ASP A 96 -7.89 3.09 -6.29
C ASP A 96 -7.68 3.09 -4.77
N VAL A 97 -6.50 3.55 -4.33
CA VAL A 97 -6.16 3.69 -2.90
C VAL A 97 -7.03 4.76 -2.24
N GLY A 98 -7.21 5.92 -2.86
CA GLY A 98 -8.04 6.99 -2.30
C GLY A 98 -9.53 6.62 -2.25
N LYS A 99 -10.03 5.88 -3.24
CA LYS A 99 -11.38 5.27 -3.18
C LYS A 99 -11.51 4.27 -2.03
N ALA A 100 -10.50 3.41 -1.84
CA ALA A 100 -10.47 2.48 -0.72
C ALA A 100 -10.41 3.19 0.64
N MET A 101 -9.63 4.28 0.75
CA MET A 101 -9.61 5.13 1.95
C MET A 101 -10.99 5.76 2.18
N GLY A 102 -11.62 6.33 1.17
CA GLY A 102 -12.98 6.88 1.26
C GLY A 102 -14.04 5.84 1.64
N ALA A 103 -13.89 4.58 1.20
CA ALA A 103 -14.76 3.49 1.63
C ALA A 103 -14.54 3.16 3.12
N CYS A 104 -13.28 3.13 3.58
CA CYS A 104 -12.94 2.90 4.97
C CYS A 104 -13.38 4.02 5.92
N SER A 105 -13.30 5.29 5.49
CA SER A 105 -13.72 6.43 6.30
C SER A 105 -15.23 6.52 6.50
N ARG A 106 -16.02 5.93 5.59
CA ARG A 106 -17.48 5.87 5.64
C ARG A 106 -18.03 4.65 6.39
N LYS A 107 -17.18 3.77 6.90
CA LYS A 107 -17.65 2.65 7.73
C LYS A 107 -18.18 3.16 9.07
N THR A 108 -19.22 2.51 9.58
CA THR A 108 -19.86 2.86 10.87
C THR A 108 -18.90 2.79 12.05
N ASP A 109 -17.84 1.99 11.95
CA ASP A 109 -16.77 1.81 12.93
C ASP A 109 -15.49 2.59 12.60
N ALA A 110 -15.54 3.59 11.70
CA ALA A 110 -14.34 4.33 11.27
C ALA A 110 -13.52 4.92 12.44
N GLN A 111 -14.19 5.43 13.48
CA GLN A 111 -13.51 5.96 14.68
C GLN A 111 -12.74 4.87 15.44
N GLU A 112 -13.26 3.65 15.50
CA GLU A 112 -12.56 2.50 16.10
C GLU A 112 -11.38 2.06 15.22
N ILE A 113 -11.57 2.08 13.90
CA ILE A 113 -10.53 1.76 12.92
C ILE A 113 -9.34 2.72 13.03
N TYR A 114 -9.57 4.01 13.32
CA TYR A 114 -8.51 5.02 13.45
C TYR A 114 -7.68 4.90 14.74
N LYS A 115 -8.18 4.21 15.78
CA LYS A 115 -7.43 4.01 17.04
C LYS A 115 -6.13 3.22 16.85
N LYS A 116 -6.02 2.46 15.76
CA LYS A 116 -4.83 1.68 15.40
C LYS A 116 -4.51 1.84 13.93
N ALA A 117 -3.34 2.39 13.61
CA ALA A 117 -2.88 2.53 12.22
C ALA A 117 -2.88 1.19 11.44
N SER A 118 -2.63 0.07 12.13
CA SER A 118 -2.72 -1.27 11.54
C SER A 118 -4.13 -1.65 11.09
N SER A 119 -5.16 -1.26 11.85
CA SER A 119 -6.57 -1.53 11.51
C SER A 119 -7.00 -0.73 10.30
N THR A 120 -6.63 0.56 10.25
CA THR A 120 -6.92 1.42 9.09
C THR A 120 -6.21 0.90 7.84
N THR A 121 -4.92 0.55 7.96
CA THR A 121 -4.15 -0.06 6.87
C THR A 121 -4.76 -1.36 6.38
N GLN A 122 -5.25 -2.21 7.29
CA GLN A 122 -5.93 -3.45 6.93
C GLN A 122 -7.25 -3.20 6.20
N CYS A 123 -8.01 -2.20 6.60
CA CYS A 123 -9.23 -1.81 5.88
C CYS A 123 -8.91 -1.41 4.44
N VAL A 124 -8.00 -0.44 4.25
CA VAL A 124 -7.63 0.07 2.92
C VAL A 124 -7.09 -1.05 2.04
N PHE A 125 -6.19 -1.87 2.59
CA PHE A 125 -5.65 -3.02 1.88
C PHE A 125 -6.73 -4.02 1.46
N SER A 126 -7.73 -4.27 2.31
CA SER A 126 -8.81 -5.20 2.00
C SER A 126 -9.71 -4.66 0.90
N GLU A 127 -10.04 -3.37 0.91
CA GLU A 127 -10.82 -2.75 -0.16
C GLU A 127 -10.05 -2.74 -1.49
N VAL A 128 -8.75 -2.40 -1.49
CA VAL A 128 -7.91 -2.51 -2.70
C VAL A 128 -7.84 -3.96 -3.19
N LYS A 129 -7.61 -4.93 -2.29
CA LYS A 129 -7.56 -6.35 -2.63
C LYS A 129 -8.86 -6.82 -3.30
N ARG A 130 -10.03 -6.32 -2.88
CA ARG A 130 -11.33 -6.66 -3.50
C ARG A 130 -11.45 -6.20 -4.95
N THR A 131 -10.70 -5.17 -5.35
CA THR A 131 -10.65 -4.71 -6.74
C THR A 131 -9.71 -5.54 -7.63
N CYS A 132 -8.83 -6.33 -7.02
CA CYS A 132 -7.89 -7.21 -7.72
C CYS A 132 -8.44 -8.64 -7.84
N LYS A 133 -8.91 -8.99 -9.04
CA LYS A 133 -9.51 -10.30 -9.34
C LYS A 133 -8.45 -11.33 -9.72
#